data_AF-A0A5X6ESV9-F1
#
_entry.id   AF-A0A5X6ESV9-F1
#
_cell.length_a   1.000
_cell.length_b   1.000
_cell.length_c   1.000
_cell.angle_alpha   90.00
_cell.angle_beta   90.00
_cell.angle_gamma   90.00
#
_symmetry.space_group_name_H-M   'P 1'
#
loop_
_entity.id
_entity.type
_entity.pdbx_description
1 polymer ?
#
loop_
_entity_poly.entity_id
_entity_poly.type
_entity_poly.pdbx_seq_one_letter_code
_entity_poly.pdbx_strand_id
1 'polypeptide(L)'
;YISFSPVDNNPARIEQFITPLMTAFRLKKITPNANAIYLVRQQTPAASNAWTLLDKTTGQPATPTTPDVNLAHFSDLPDMIDKLQHGQTYAIRFSFDGKGDYLRTDGLNSADKVCWNTTTGAAGPCLTSPAQDALVLKQRQNTHEFANLQVGAVISEGRYTDINGNIHPEYYTSPQIQYAAFRNTGQLAPLFRNPADGATDLCSADNACGQPGPNVDEIADTHNGAIAVPVQTCPRNVVDGNGTPVPMFPRLSASVSSVVSGMRKRDDGTILPGNPGHYFDNQSRNLVALSQSDVSINRLGGSVLQISQSADG
;
A
#
# COMPACT_ATOMS: atom_id res chain seq x y z
N TYR A 1 24.47 42.56 -0.65
CA TYR A 1 25.78 42.71 0.00
C TYR A 1 25.67 42.19 1.41
N ILE A 2 26.66 41.45 1.89
CA ILE A 2 26.73 41.00 3.29
C ILE A 2 27.99 41.60 3.88
N SER A 3 27.82 42.54 4.81
CA SER A 3 28.91 43.24 5.49
C SER A 3 29.38 42.49 6.72
N PHE A 4 30.68 42.53 6.98
CA PHE A 4 31.30 41.84 8.11
C PHE A 4 32.09 42.83 8.96
N SER A 5 31.83 42.82 10.26
CA SER A 5 32.54 43.61 11.27
C SER A 5 33.16 42.65 12.27
N PRO A 6 34.40 42.19 12.05
CA PRO A 6 35.08 41.27 12.95
C PRO A 6 35.41 41.95 14.28
N VAL A 7 35.15 41.28 15.41
CA VAL A 7 35.39 41.81 16.77
C VAL A 7 36.89 42.11 17.01
N ASP A 8 37.77 41.38 16.32
CA ASP A 8 39.22 41.52 16.38
C ASP A 8 39.81 42.36 15.24
N ASN A 9 38.98 43.06 14.46
CA ASN A 9 39.40 43.85 13.29
C ASN A 9 40.22 43.05 12.24
N ASN A 10 40.10 41.71 12.23
CA ASN A 10 40.75 40.85 11.24
C ASN A 10 39.83 40.60 10.04
N PRO A 11 40.12 41.19 8.86
CA PRO A 11 39.25 41.09 7.70
C PRO A 11 39.19 39.67 7.08
N ALA A 12 40.20 38.83 7.33
CA ALA A 12 40.26 37.47 6.76
C ALA A 12 39.20 36.51 7.32
N ARG A 13 38.58 36.83 8.48
CA ARG A 13 37.52 35.99 9.08
C ARG A 13 36.26 35.86 8.22
N ILE A 14 36.12 36.69 7.19
CA ILE A 14 35.02 36.64 6.24
C ILE A 14 34.87 35.26 5.58
N GLU A 15 35.98 34.53 5.41
CA GLU A 15 36.01 33.18 4.83
C GLU A 15 35.09 32.19 5.55
N GLN A 16 35.00 32.30 6.88
CA GLN A 16 34.25 31.39 7.74
C GLN A 16 32.75 31.37 7.42
N PHE A 17 32.24 32.45 6.83
CA PHE A 17 30.82 32.59 6.49
C PHE A 17 30.50 32.19 5.05
N ILE A 18 31.50 32.08 4.16
CA ILE A 18 31.28 31.77 2.74
C ILE A 18 30.68 30.37 2.57
N THR A 19 31.32 29.36 3.15
CA THR A 19 30.87 27.96 3.02
C THR A 19 29.47 27.73 3.60
N PRO A 20 29.14 28.21 4.82
CA PRO A 20 27.77 28.12 5.35
C PRO A 20 26.74 28.85 4.47
N LEU A 21 27.04 30.05 3.98
CA LEU A 21 26.12 30.80 3.11
C LEU A 21 25.89 30.09 1.78
N MET A 22 26.95 29.60 1.13
CA MET A 22 26.84 28.82 -0.11
C MET A 22 26.03 27.53 0.11
N THR A 23 26.18 26.89 1.27
CA THR A 23 25.38 25.71 1.64
C THR A 23 23.91 26.08 1.83
N ALA A 24 23.61 27.17 2.54
CA ALA A 24 22.24 27.65 2.73
C ALA A 24 21.57 28.03 1.41
N PHE A 25 22.30 28.69 0.51
CA PHE A 25 21.85 29.01 -0.85
C PHE A 25 21.51 27.76 -1.66
N ARG A 26 22.36 26.72 -1.62
CA ARG A 26 22.08 25.43 -2.26
C ARG A 26 20.84 24.74 -1.69
N LEU A 27 20.68 24.72 -0.37
CA LEU A 27 19.49 24.15 0.28
C LEU A 27 18.20 24.85 -0.11
N LYS A 28 18.27 26.16 -0.37
CA LYS A 28 17.13 26.96 -0.86
C LYS A 28 17.00 26.95 -2.39
N LYS A 29 17.85 26.20 -3.11
CA LYS A 29 17.89 26.14 -4.58
C LYS A 29 18.11 27.49 -5.27
N ILE A 30 18.72 28.46 -4.57
CA ILE A 30 19.03 29.79 -5.11
C ILE A 30 20.55 29.87 -5.19
N THR A 31 21.14 29.51 -6.32
CA THR A 31 22.60 29.51 -6.47
C THR A 31 23.06 30.85 -7.01
N PRO A 32 23.93 31.60 -6.29
CA PRO A 32 24.53 32.81 -6.85
C PRO A 32 25.41 32.44 -8.05
N ASN A 33 25.52 33.33 -9.02
CA ASN A 33 26.44 33.16 -10.12
C ASN A 33 27.87 33.14 -9.56
N ALA A 34 28.51 31.96 -9.59
CA ALA A 34 29.84 31.75 -9.00
C ALA A 34 30.89 32.71 -9.57
N ASN A 35 30.75 33.10 -10.83
CA ASN A 35 31.66 34.04 -11.51
C ASN A 35 31.38 35.51 -11.17
N ALA A 36 30.36 35.80 -10.34
CA ALA A 36 29.94 37.15 -9.98
C ALA A 36 29.82 37.36 -8.45
N ILE A 37 30.59 36.59 -7.68
CA ILE A 37 30.78 36.77 -6.25
C ILE A 37 32.06 37.56 -6.02
N TYR A 38 31.93 38.78 -5.50
CA TYR A 38 33.05 39.73 -5.37
C TYR A 38 33.29 40.15 -3.92
N LEU A 39 34.56 40.38 -3.59
CA LEU A 39 34.96 41.09 -2.38
C LEU A 39 34.83 42.59 -2.59
N VAL A 40 34.17 43.26 -1.65
CA VAL A 40 33.97 44.71 -1.70
C VAL A 40 34.37 45.36 -0.38
N ARG A 41 34.74 46.63 -0.45
CA ARG A 41 35.10 47.45 0.71
C ARG A 41 34.22 48.70 0.77
N GLN A 42 33.95 49.15 1.99
CA GLN A 42 33.22 50.40 2.20
C GLN A 42 34.12 51.61 1.86
N GLN A 43 33.62 52.56 1.08
CA GLN A 43 34.33 53.81 0.79
C GLN A 43 34.42 54.70 2.04
N THR A 44 35.51 55.47 2.15
CA THR A 44 35.72 56.46 3.22
C THR A 44 35.86 57.86 2.62
N PRO A 45 35.17 58.90 3.13
CA PRO A 45 34.22 58.88 4.24
C PRO A 45 32.94 58.08 3.90
N ALA A 46 32.42 57.37 4.90
CA ALA A 46 31.33 56.42 4.74
C ALA A 46 30.00 57.12 4.42
N ALA A 47 29.72 57.34 3.14
CA ALA A 47 28.34 57.51 2.70
C ALA A 47 27.60 56.18 2.89
N SER A 48 26.39 56.24 3.46
CA SER A 48 25.51 55.08 3.62
C SER A 48 25.39 54.34 2.28
N ASN A 49 25.87 53.09 2.22
CA ASN A 49 25.84 52.19 1.06
C ASN A 49 26.90 52.37 -0.05
N ALA A 50 27.96 53.15 0.17
CA ALA A 50 29.07 53.24 -0.80
C ALA A 50 30.02 52.04 -0.69
N TRP A 51 29.76 50.97 -1.47
CA TRP A 51 30.63 49.80 -1.61
C TRP A 51 31.40 49.84 -2.92
N THR A 52 32.69 49.50 -2.90
CA THR A 52 33.53 49.42 -4.12
C THR A 52 34.18 48.06 -4.21
N LEU A 53 34.27 47.54 -5.43
CA LEU A 53 35.00 46.31 -5.74
C LEU A 53 36.48 46.48 -5.36
N LEU A 54 37.18 45.39 -5.09
CA LEU A 54 38.62 45.42 -4.82
C LEU A 54 39.43 44.96 -6.02
N ASP A 55 40.64 45.51 -6.17
CA ASP A 55 41.67 44.96 -7.04
C ASP A 55 42.45 43.88 -6.29
N LYS A 56 42.48 42.65 -6.84
CA LYS A 56 43.13 41.49 -6.24
C LYS A 56 44.67 41.60 -6.19
N THR A 57 45.25 42.43 -7.04
CA THR A 57 46.71 42.61 -7.11
C THR A 57 47.20 43.50 -5.97
N THR A 58 46.43 44.53 -5.60
CA THR A 58 46.83 45.57 -4.65
C THR A 58 46.03 45.59 -3.34
N GLY A 59 44.87 44.94 -3.29
CA GLY A 59 43.94 45.01 -2.14
C GLY A 59 43.26 46.38 -1.98
N GLN A 60 43.41 47.29 -2.95
CA GLN A 60 42.81 48.63 -2.94
C GLN A 60 41.44 48.64 -3.64
N PRO A 61 40.60 49.67 -3.40
CA PRO A 61 39.37 49.87 -4.17
C PRO A 61 39.67 49.95 -5.67
N ALA A 62 38.98 49.11 -6.45
CA ALA A 62 39.08 49.09 -7.90
C ALA A 62 38.56 50.40 -8.49
N THR A 63 39.24 50.87 -9.53
CA THR A 63 38.86 52.05 -10.32
C THR A 63 38.10 51.61 -11.58
N PRO A 64 37.39 52.52 -12.27
CA PRO A 64 36.76 52.21 -13.57
C PRO A 64 37.72 51.71 -14.65
N THR A 65 39.03 51.91 -14.48
CA THR A 65 40.08 51.43 -15.39
C THR A 65 40.67 50.08 -14.98
N THR A 66 40.26 49.53 -13.84
CA THR A 66 40.71 48.21 -13.38
C THR A 66 40.10 47.13 -14.28
N PRO A 67 40.91 46.27 -14.93
CA PRO A 67 40.39 45.18 -15.74
C PRO A 67 39.55 44.20 -14.91
N ASP A 68 38.48 43.66 -15.49
CA ASP A 68 37.59 42.70 -14.80
C ASP A 68 38.35 41.50 -14.22
N VAL A 69 39.40 41.03 -14.90
CA VAL A 69 40.26 39.92 -14.47
C VAL A 69 40.99 40.21 -13.16
N ASN A 70 41.20 41.49 -12.85
CA ASN A 70 41.89 41.95 -11.65
C ASN A 70 40.91 42.24 -10.50
N LEU A 71 39.60 42.13 -10.72
CA LEU A 71 38.63 42.26 -9.65
C LEU A 71 38.75 41.08 -8.69
N ALA A 72 38.69 41.37 -7.40
CA ALA A 72 38.79 40.39 -6.34
C ALA A 72 37.53 39.54 -6.22
N HIS A 73 37.65 38.27 -6.55
CA HIS A 73 36.63 37.27 -6.27
C HIS A 73 36.79 36.71 -4.86
N PHE A 74 35.75 36.08 -4.34
CA PHE A 74 35.85 35.40 -3.04
C PHE A 74 36.91 34.28 -3.04
N SER A 75 37.15 33.64 -4.18
CA SER A 75 38.16 32.60 -4.35
C SER A 75 39.59 33.13 -4.23
N ASP A 76 39.79 34.43 -4.46
CA ASP A 76 41.10 35.08 -4.37
C ASP A 76 41.43 35.50 -2.93
N LEU A 77 40.49 35.30 -1.98
CA LEU A 77 40.67 35.69 -0.58
C LEU A 77 41.96 35.12 0.06
N PRO A 78 42.33 33.83 -0.13
CA PRO A 78 43.55 33.29 0.46
C PRO A 78 44.81 34.03 0.01
N ASP A 79 44.87 34.44 -1.26
CA ASP A 79 46.00 35.17 -1.86
C ASP A 79 45.97 36.67 -1.54
N MET A 80 44.89 37.15 -0.94
CA MET A 80 44.68 38.55 -0.60
C MET A 80 44.83 38.84 0.89
N ILE A 81 44.99 37.84 1.76
CA ILE A 81 45.09 38.03 3.23
C ILE A 81 46.11 39.10 3.59
N ASP A 82 47.30 39.07 2.98
CA ASP A 82 48.38 40.02 3.26
C ASP A 82 48.18 41.42 2.64
N LYS A 83 47.19 41.55 1.75
CA LYS A 83 46.89 42.79 1.01
C LYS A 83 45.69 43.54 1.58
N LEU A 84 44.89 42.90 2.43
CA LEU A 84 43.72 43.50 3.06
C LEU A 84 44.16 44.42 4.22
N GLN A 85 43.77 45.68 4.15
CA GLN A 85 44.07 46.66 5.20
C GLN A 85 43.27 46.38 6.47
N HIS A 86 43.96 46.33 7.61
CA HIS A 86 43.36 46.26 8.94
C HIS A 86 42.49 47.49 9.25
N GLY A 87 41.42 47.29 10.02
CA GLY A 87 40.51 48.35 10.45
C GLY A 87 39.55 48.87 9.37
N GLN A 88 39.49 48.22 8.21
CA GLN A 88 38.56 48.53 7.13
C GLN A 88 37.36 47.57 7.14
N THR A 89 36.20 48.06 6.72
CA THR A 89 34.97 47.26 6.60
C THR A 89 34.88 46.60 5.23
N TYR A 90 34.80 45.27 5.22
CA TYR A 90 34.66 44.46 4.01
C TYR A 90 33.30 43.78 3.95
N ALA A 91 32.88 43.45 2.74
CA ALA A 91 31.64 42.73 2.47
C ALA A 91 31.80 41.79 1.27
N ILE A 92 30.90 40.82 1.16
CA ILE A 92 30.75 40.01 -0.05
C ILE A 92 29.52 40.45 -0.81
N ARG A 93 29.68 40.63 -2.12
CA ARG A 93 28.57 40.80 -3.06
C ARG A 93 28.25 39.47 -3.71
N PHE A 94 27.09 38.90 -3.38
CA PHE A 94 26.49 37.80 -4.13
C PHE A 94 25.61 38.36 -5.23
N SER A 95 25.80 37.89 -6.46
CA SER A 95 24.96 38.25 -7.62
C SER A 95 24.15 37.03 -8.05
N PHE A 96 22.85 37.20 -8.27
CA PHE A 96 21.93 36.14 -8.67
C PHE A 96 21.39 36.45 -10.06
N ASP A 97 21.41 35.46 -10.96
CA ASP A 97 21.06 35.63 -12.39
C ASP A 97 19.74 34.95 -12.78
N GLY A 98 18.94 34.50 -11.80
CA GLY A 98 17.64 33.84 -12.04
C GLY A 98 17.73 32.46 -12.70
N LYS A 99 18.94 31.89 -12.84
CA LYS A 99 19.09 30.52 -13.35
C LYS A 99 18.46 29.54 -12.37
N GLY A 100 17.32 28.96 -12.77
CA GLY A 100 16.53 28.06 -11.92
C GLY A 100 15.03 28.32 -11.98
N ASP A 101 14.61 29.50 -12.43
CA ASP A 101 13.22 29.97 -12.32
C ASP A 101 12.21 29.22 -13.21
N TYR A 102 12.68 28.64 -14.32
CA TYR A 102 11.83 27.91 -15.26
C TYR A 102 12.14 26.42 -15.25
N LEU A 103 11.11 25.60 -15.46
CA LEU A 103 11.30 24.18 -15.72
C LEU A 103 12.07 23.99 -17.02
N ARG A 104 13.06 23.12 -16.98
CA ARG A 104 13.91 22.79 -18.12
C ARG A 104 13.49 21.47 -18.73
N THR A 105 13.70 21.34 -20.04
CA THR A 105 13.42 20.11 -20.79
C THR A 105 14.30 18.93 -20.37
N ASP A 106 15.45 19.20 -19.76
CA ASP A 106 16.38 18.19 -19.22
C ASP A 106 16.05 17.76 -17.78
N GLY A 107 15.01 18.32 -17.16
CA GLY A 107 14.57 17.94 -15.80
C GLY A 107 15.49 18.40 -14.67
N LEU A 108 16.51 19.24 -14.93
CA LEU A 108 17.44 19.71 -13.88
C LEU A 108 16.76 20.65 -12.86
N ASN A 109 15.72 21.37 -13.28
CA ASN A 109 14.98 22.26 -12.41
C ASN A 109 13.73 21.56 -11.88
N SER A 110 13.64 21.42 -10.56
CA SER A 110 12.48 20.83 -9.88
C SER A 110 11.28 21.78 -9.90
N ALA A 111 10.07 21.22 -9.98
CA ALA A 111 8.83 21.96 -9.76
C ALA A 111 8.34 21.76 -8.31
N ASP A 112 7.93 22.84 -7.64
CA ASP A 112 7.19 22.73 -6.36
C ASP A 112 5.76 22.22 -6.60
N LYS A 113 5.17 22.63 -7.72
CA LYS A 113 3.89 22.14 -8.24
C LYS A 113 3.85 22.24 -9.77
N VAL A 114 3.11 21.34 -10.40
CA VAL A 114 2.79 21.41 -11.84
C VAL A 114 1.28 21.34 -11.98
N CYS A 115 0.68 22.27 -12.71
CA CYS A 115 -0.76 22.34 -12.92
C CYS A 115 -1.07 22.31 -14.42
N TRP A 116 -2.17 21.66 -14.78
CA TRP A 116 -2.68 21.65 -16.16
C TRP A 116 -3.76 22.72 -16.31
N ASN A 117 -3.82 23.36 -17.48
CA ASN A 117 -4.92 24.27 -17.80
C ASN A 117 -6.14 23.48 -18.30
N THR A 118 -7.34 23.92 -17.93
CA THR A 118 -8.59 23.45 -18.54
C THR A 118 -8.77 24.05 -19.94
N THR A 119 -9.75 23.54 -20.70
CA THR A 119 -10.14 24.10 -22.00
C THR A 119 -10.58 25.58 -21.92
N THR A 120 -10.99 26.04 -20.74
CA THR A 120 -11.38 27.44 -20.47
C THR A 120 -10.23 28.30 -19.96
N GLY A 121 -9.01 27.78 -19.89
CA GLY A 121 -7.84 28.51 -19.37
C GLY A 121 -7.81 28.64 -17.84
N ALA A 122 -8.71 27.97 -17.12
CA ALA A 122 -8.66 27.89 -15.66
C ALA A 122 -7.59 26.88 -15.21
N ALA A 123 -7.06 27.05 -14.00
CA ALA A 123 -6.17 26.07 -13.40
C ALA A 123 -6.96 24.77 -13.11
N GLY A 124 -6.58 23.70 -13.79
CA GLY A 124 -7.06 22.34 -13.59
C GLY A 124 -6.27 21.61 -12.48
N PRO A 125 -6.16 20.28 -12.54
CA PRO A 125 -5.51 19.50 -11.49
C PRO A 125 -4.02 19.86 -11.39
N CYS A 126 -3.51 19.86 -10.16
CA CYS A 126 -2.10 20.09 -9.85
C CYS A 126 -1.49 18.86 -9.18
N LEU A 127 -0.24 18.58 -9.55
CA LEU A 127 0.63 17.63 -8.86
C LEU A 127 1.53 18.36 -7.88
N THR A 128 1.67 17.81 -6.68
CA THR A 128 2.61 18.25 -5.66
C THR A 128 3.19 17.04 -4.92
N SER A 129 4.36 17.22 -4.32
CA SER A 129 5.10 16.19 -3.59
C SER A 129 5.14 16.55 -2.10
N PRO A 130 4.30 15.94 -1.24
CA PRO A 130 4.39 16.17 0.21
C PRO A 130 5.60 15.46 0.84
N ALA A 131 6.14 14.43 0.18
CA ALA A 131 7.30 13.66 0.62
C ALA A 131 8.16 13.25 -0.59
N GLN A 132 9.35 12.68 -0.36
CA GLN A 132 10.30 12.30 -1.42
C GLN A 132 9.79 11.17 -2.33
N ASP A 133 8.86 10.36 -1.85
CA ASP A 133 8.35 9.13 -2.46
C ASP A 133 6.86 9.21 -2.84
N ALA A 134 6.22 10.38 -2.65
CA ALA A 134 4.79 10.53 -2.84
C ALA A 134 4.48 11.66 -3.82
N LEU A 135 3.71 11.34 -4.87
CA LEU A 135 3.05 12.32 -5.73
C LEU A 135 1.55 12.30 -5.42
N VAL A 136 0.99 13.46 -5.08
CA VAL A 136 -0.45 13.57 -4.80
C VAL A 136 -1.15 14.24 -5.96
N LEU A 137 -2.02 13.49 -6.64
CA LEU A 137 -3.02 14.02 -7.55
C LEU A 137 -4.32 14.24 -6.76
N LYS A 138 -4.61 15.49 -6.38
CA LYS A 138 -5.92 15.81 -5.79
C LYS A 138 -6.90 16.11 -6.91
N GLN A 139 -7.71 15.13 -7.28
CA GLN A 139 -8.96 15.39 -7.99
C GLN A 139 -10.06 14.49 -7.43
N ARG A 140 -11.11 15.11 -6.85
CA ARG A 140 -12.45 14.53 -6.86
C ARG A 140 -13.51 15.60 -6.67
N GLN A 141 -14.35 15.79 -7.67
CA GLN A 141 -15.52 16.67 -7.63
C GLN A 141 -16.85 15.90 -7.54
N ASN A 142 -16.84 14.57 -7.75
CA ASN A 142 -18.06 13.76 -7.64
C ASN A 142 -17.82 12.52 -6.76
N THR A 143 -18.32 12.57 -5.54
CA THR A 143 -18.20 11.52 -4.51
C THR A 143 -19.31 10.45 -4.62
N HIS A 144 -20.23 10.59 -5.58
CA HIS A 144 -21.44 9.75 -5.66
C HIS A 144 -21.40 8.67 -6.75
N GLU A 145 -20.34 8.61 -7.56
CA GLU A 145 -20.11 7.50 -8.49
C GLU A 145 -19.02 6.57 -7.95
N PHE A 146 -19.38 5.30 -7.79
CA PHE A 146 -18.41 4.24 -7.55
C PHE A 146 -17.55 4.06 -8.80
N ALA A 147 -16.25 4.32 -8.67
CA ALA A 147 -15.28 3.91 -9.68
C ALA A 147 -14.88 2.46 -9.40
N ASN A 148 -15.06 1.57 -10.38
CA ASN A 148 -14.63 0.19 -10.26
C ASN A 148 -13.12 0.10 -10.46
N LEU A 149 -12.40 -0.29 -9.41
CA LEU A 149 -10.98 -0.63 -9.49
C LEU A 149 -10.86 -2.14 -9.73
N GLN A 150 -10.39 -2.53 -10.92
CA GLN A 150 -10.07 -3.93 -11.21
C GLN A 150 -8.61 -4.20 -10.87
N VAL A 151 -8.38 -4.95 -9.79
CA VAL A 151 -7.05 -5.38 -9.33
C VAL A 151 -7.03 -6.90 -9.18
N GLY A 152 -5.86 -7.51 -9.38
CA GLY A 152 -5.71 -8.96 -9.28
C GLY A 152 -5.96 -9.53 -7.89
N ALA A 153 -5.65 -8.76 -6.83
CA ALA A 153 -5.97 -9.10 -5.46
C ALA A 153 -6.08 -7.83 -4.61
N VAL A 154 -7.03 -7.83 -3.66
CA VAL A 154 -7.10 -6.85 -2.57
C VAL A 154 -6.75 -7.59 -1.29
N ILE A 155 -5.76 -7.10 -0.57
CA ILE A 155 -5.39 -7.59 0.75
C ILE A 155 -5.91 -6.58 1.78
N SER A 156 -6.73 -7.05 2.70
CA SER A 156 -7.18 -6.30 3.85
C SER A 156 -6.41 -6.72 5.09
N GLU A 157 -6.06 -5.76 5.93
CA GLU A 157 -5.53 -6.00 7.27
C GLU A 157 -6.68 -5.97 8.28
N GLY A 158 -6.84 -7.04 9.03
CA GLY A 158 -7.66 -7.13 10.23
C GLY A 158 -6.77 -7.28 11.46
N ARG A 159 -7.42 -7.29 12.62
CA ARG A 159 -6.76 -7.52 13.91
C ARG A 159 -7.59 -8.51 14.71
N TYR A 160 -6.93 -9.49 15.31
CA TYR A 160 -7.56 -10.42 16.24
C TYR A 160 -6.81 -10.42 17.56
N THR A 161 -7.54 -10.73 18.63
CA THR A 161 -6.99 -10.87 19.98
C THR A 161 -6.74 -12.34 20.24
N ASP A 162 -5.51 -12.69 20.64
CA ASP A 162 -5.16 -14.05 21.05
C ASP A 162 -5.76 -14.40 22.42
N ILE A 163 -5.58 -15.65 22.84
CA ILE A 163 -6.11 -16.16 24.13
C ILE A 163 -5.52 -15.42 25.34
N ASN A 164 -4.36 -14.77 25.16
CA ASN A 164 -3.62 -14.05 26.19
C ASN A 164 -3.92 -12.54 26.17
N GLY A 165 -4.81 -12.08 25.28
CA GLY A 165 -5.18 -10.67 25.16
C GLY A 165 -4.26 -9.84 24.24
N ASN A 166 -3.28 -10.44 23.57
CA ASN A 166 -2.43 -9.69 22.64
C ASN A 166 -3.11 -9.54 21.27
N ILE A 167 -2.93 -8.38 20.66
CA ILE A 167 -3.51 -8.06 19.35
C ILE A 167 -2.49 -8.40 18.27
N HIS A 168 -2.90 -9.22 17.31
CA HIS A 168 -2.09 -9.60 16.16
C HIS A 168 -2.76 -9.12 14.86
N PRO A 169 -1.98 -8.63 13.88
CA PRO A 169 -2.50 -8.36 12.54
C PRO A 169 -2.81 -9.68 11.82
N GLU A 170 -3.90 -9.70 11.06
CA GLU A 170 -4.25 -10.80 10.17
C GLU A 170 -4.55 -10.25 8.78
N TYR A 171 -4.03 -10.90 7.74
CA TYR A 171 -4.20 -10.47 6.36
C TYR A 171 -5.13 -11.43 5.64
N TYR A 172 -6.13 -10.89 4.95
CA TYR A 172 -7.12 -11.69 4.23
C TYR A 172 -7.53 -11.05 2.90
N THR A 173 -7.90 -11.91 1.96
CA THR A 173 -8.48 -11.51 0.67
C THR A 173 -10.01 -11.40 0.78
N SER A 174 -10.65 -10.73 -0.18
CA SER A 174 -12.11 -10.77 -0.29
C SER A 174 -12.60 -12.22 -0.47
N PRO A 175 -13.60 -12.68 0.32
CA PRO A 175 -14.08 -14.05 0.23
C PRO A 175 -14.89 -14.27 -1.05
N GLN A 176 -14.83 -15.48 -1.58
CA GLN A 176 -15.74 -15.98 -2.61
C GLN A 176 -16.81 -16.84 -1.95
N ILE A 177 -18.07 -16.64 -2.31
CA ILE A 177 -19.21 -17.37 -1.73
C ILE A 177 -19.83 -18.22 -2.83
N GLN A 178 -19.92 -19.52 -2.60
CA GLN A 178 -20.53 -20.47 -3.52
C GLN A 178 -21.61 -21.28 -2.80
N TYR A 179 -22.76 -21.43 -3.44
CA TYR A 179 -23.80 -22.37 -3.04
C TYR A 179 -23.52 -23.75 -3.65
N ALA A 180 -23.57 -24.80 -2.84
CA ALA A 180 -23.44 -26.17 -3.29
C ALA A 180 -24.26 -27.11 -2.41
N ALA A 181 -24.70 -28.23 -2.97
CA ALA A 181 -25.40 -29.29 -2.26
C ALA A 181 -24.65 -30.60 -2.45
N PHE A 182 -24.65 -31.44 -1.41
CA PHE A 182 -24.11 -32.80 -1.48
C PHE A 182 -24.96 -33.63 -2.46
N ARG A 183 -24.30 -34.51 -3.20
CA ARG A 183 -24.93 -35.32 -4.25
C ARG A 183 -24.71 -36.81 -3.99
N ASN A 184 -25.40 -37.34 -2.98
CA ASN A 184 -25.32 -38.77 -2.70
C ASN A 184 -26.09 -39.54 -3.79
N THR A 185 -25.38 -39.95 -4.85
CA THR A 185 -25.93 -40.68 -6.00
C THR A 185 -26.11 -42.18 -5.75
N GLY A 186 -26.08 -42.61 -4.48
CA GLY A 186 -26.45 -43.96 -4.05
C GLY A 186 -25.29 -44.93 -3.82
N GLN A 187 -24.03 -44.50 -3.91
CA GLN A 187 -22.88 -45.36 -3.58
C GLN A 187 -22.70 -45.56 -2.06
N LEU A 188 -22.87 -44.49 -1.27
CA LEU A 188 -23.12 -44.60 0.17
C LEU A 188 -24.63 -44.66 0.42
N ALA A 189 -25.12 -45.83 0.79
CA ALA A 189 -26.50 -45.99 1.20
C ALA A 189 -26.80 -45.15 2.46
N PRO A 190 -28.01 -44.58 2.60
CA PRO A 190 -28.39 -43.94 3.84
C PRO A 190 -28.31 -44.94 5.00
N LEU A 191 -27.56 -44.56 6.02
CA LEU A 191 -27.50 -45.29 7.28
C LEU A 191 -28.37 -44.57 8.31
N PHE A 192 -29.08 -45.34 9.13
CA PHE A 192 -29.83 -44.81 10.26
C PHE A 192 -29.42 -45.53 11.54
N ARG A 193 -29.60 -44.84 12.68
CA ARG A 193 -29.30 -45.42 13.99
C ARG A 193 -30.18 -46.65 14.22
N ASN A 194 -29.59 -47.73 14.74
CA ASN A 194 -30.34 -48.90 15.17
C ASN A 194 -31.42 -48.51 16.20
N PRO A 195 -32.71 -48.84 15.97
CA PRO A 195 -33.80 -48.46 16.86
C PRO A 195 -33.80 -49.25 18.19
N ALA A 196 -32.97 -50.29 18.34
CA ALA A 196 -32.83 -51.02 19.59
C ALA A 196 -32.22 -50.12 20.69
N ASP A 197 -32.76 -50.22 21.90
CA ASP A 197 -32.31 -49.40 23.03
C ASP A 197 -30.84 -49.69 23.38
N GLY A 198 -30.03 -48.65 23.55
CA GLY A 198 -28.59 -48.73 23.83
C GLY A 198 -27.69 -49.14 22.65
N ALA A 199 -28.24 -49.33 21.44
CA ALA A 199 -27.49 -49.73 20.27
C ALA A 199 -26.60 -48.59 19.70
N THR A 200 -25.35 -48.90 19.37
CA THR A 200 -24.36 -47.95 18.80
C THR A 200 -24.06 -48.20 17.32
N ASP A 201 -24.58 -49.28 16.77
CA ASP A 201 -24.47 -49.68 15.38
C ASP A 201 -25.49 -48.97 14.48
N LEU A 202 -25.22 -49.04 13.19
CA LEU A 202 -26.05 -48.46 12.15
C LEU A 202 -26.77 -49.56 11.38
N CYS A 203 -27.95 -49.20 10.85
CA CYS A 203 -28.73 -50.03 9.96
C CYS A 203 -28.74 -49.43 8.56
N SER A 204 -28.77 -50.30 7.54
CA SER A 204 -28.92 -49.91 6.14
C SER A 204 -30.39 -49.84 5.73
N ALA A 205 -30.65 -49.27 4.55
CA ALA A 205 -31.98 -49.21 3.92
C ALA A 205 -32.68 -50.58 3.77
N ASP A 206 -31.94 -51.70 3.81
CA ASP A 206 -32.47 -53.07 3.78
C ASP A 206 -32.78 -53.63 5.18
N ASN A 207 -32.80 -52.79 6.22
CA ASN A 207 -32.96 -53.15 7.63
C ASN A 207 -31.87 -54.11 8.17
N ALA A 208 -30.72 -54.18 7.50
CA ALA A 208 -29.56 -54.91 8.03
C ALA A 208 -28.82 -54.01 9.04
N CYS A 209 -28.94 -54.35 10.33
CA CYS A 209 -28.24 -53.69 11.43
C CYS A 209 -26.91 -54.38 11.76
N GLY A 210 -26.06 -53.75 12.56
CA GLY A 210 -24.71 -54.23 12.88
C GLY A 210 -23.61 -53.76 11.92
N GLN A 211 -23.91 -52.79 11.04
CA GLN A 211 -22.93 -52.29 10.08
C GLN A 211 -22.02 -51.23 10.71
N PRO A 212 -20.69 -51.26 10.46
CA PRO A 212 -19.83 -50.12 10.75
C PRO A 212 -20.25 -48.94 9.87
N GLY A 213 -20.17 -47.72 10.40
CA GLY A 213 -20.37 -46.51 9.61
C GLY A 213 -19.25 -46.30 8.58
N PRO A 214 -19.49 -45.48 7.54
CA PRO A 214 -18.47 -45.19 6.55
C PRO A 214 -17.27 -44.50 7.20
N ASN A 215 -16.08 -44.81 6.70
CA ASN A 215 -14.86 -44.16 7.15
C ASN A 215 -14.72 -42.75 6.52
N VAL A 216 -13.71 -42.00 6.97
CA VAL A 216 -13.50 -40.61 6.54
C VAL A 216 -13.22 -40.50 5.03
N ASP A 217 -12.48 -41.47 4.46
CA ASP A 217 -12.12 -41.46 3.03
C ASP A 217 -13.35 -41.73 2.16
N GLU A 218 -14.23 -42.65 2.58
CA GLU A 218 -15.50 -42.92 1.92
C GLU A 218 -16.41 -41.68 1.92
N ILE A 219 -16.47 -40.95 3.05
CA ILE A 219 -17.25 -39.72 3.17
C ILE A 219 -16.66 -38.58 2.31
N ALA A 220 -15.33 -38.54 2.17
CA ALA A 220 -14.63 -37.50 1.41
C ALA A 220 -14.62 -37.76 -0.11
N ASP A 221 -14.99 -38.95 -0.56
CA ASP A 221 -15.04 -39.28 -1.99
C ASP A 221 -16.19 -38.53 -2.71
N THR A 222 -15.83 -37.79 -3.74
CA THR A 222 -16.79 -37.10 -4.62
C THR A 222 -17.74 -38.05 -5.35
N HIS A 223 -17.35 -39.30 -5.60
CA HIS A 223 -18.26 -40.31 -6.18
C HIS A 223 -19.39 -40.67 -5.21
N ASN A 224 -19.15 -40.55 -3.91
CA ASN A 224 -20.12 -40.76 -2.85
C ASN A 224 -20.96 -39.51 -2.53
N GLY A 225 -20.69 -38.39 -3.18
CA GLY A 225 -21.47 -37.16 -3.07
C GLY A 225 -20.83 -36.02 -2.29
N ALA A 226 -19.57 -36.18 -1.89
CA ALA A 226 -18.78 -35.10 -1.29
C ALA A 226 -18.64 -33.89 -2.24
N ILE A 227 -18.56 -32.70 -1.67
CA ILE A 227 -18.31 -31.47 -2.43
C ILE A 227 -16.81 -31.24 -2.50
N ALA A 228 -16.24 -31.25 -3.71
CA ALA A 228 -14.86 -30.84 -3.95
C ALA A 228 -14.81 -29.46 -4.60
N VAL A 229 -13.87 -28.64 -4.13
CA VAL A 229 -13.57 -27.31 -4.68
C VAL A 229 -12.07 -27.25 -4.95
N PRO A 230 -11.63 -26.77 -6.13
CA PRO A 230 -10.21 -26.58 -6.42
C PRO A 230 -9.56 -25.63 -5.41
N VAL A 231 -8.36 -25.96 -4.94
CA VAL A 231 -7.61 -25.08 -4.03
C VAL A 231 -7.23 -23.78 -4.75
N GLN A 232 -7.58 -22.65 -4.13
CA GLN A 232 -7.30 -21.34 -4.70
C GLN A 232 -5.82 -20.99 -4.65
N THR A 233 -5.32 -20.29 -5.68
CA THR A 233 -3.98 -19.73 -5.67
C THR A 233 -3.96 -18.45 -4.83
N CYS A 234 -3.14 -18.45 -3.78
CA CYS A 234 -2.96 -17.25 -2.94
C CYS A 234 -2.02 -16.22 -3.59
N PRO A 235 -2.21 -14.92 -3.32
CA PRO A 235 -1.28 -13.87 -3.72
C PRO A 235 0.12 -14.10 -3.12
N ARG A 236 1.17 -13.97 -3.94
CA ARG A 236 2.56 -14.33 -3.55
C ARG A 236 3.41 -13.19 -2.98
N ASN A 237 3.01 -11.93 -3.20
CA ASN A 237 3.80 -10.74 -2.85
C ASN A 237 3.07 -9.89 -1.81
N VAL A 238 2.53 -10.52 -0.77
CA VAL A 238 1.91 -9.80 0.34
C VAL A 238 2.99 -9.42 1.33
N VAL A 239 3.01 -8.15 1.75
CA VAL A 239 3.92 -7.61 2.75
C VAL A 239 3.15 -6.91 3.86
N ASP A 240 3.70 -6.91 5.07
CA ASP A 240 3.18 -6.13 6.20
C ASP A 240 3.53 -4.64 6.06
N GLY A 241 3.12 -3.83 7.04
CA GLY A 241 3.42 -2.38 7.07
C GLY A 241 4.91 -2.03 7.15
N ASN A 242 5.79 -3.01 7.45
CA ASN A 242 7.24 -2.85 7.51
C ASN A 242 7.94 -3.44 6.27
N GLY A 243 7.19 -3.97 5.30
CA GLY A 243 7.73 -4.61 4.09
C GLY A 243 8.14 -6.07 4.28
N THR A 244 7.79 -6.71 5.40
CA THR A 244 8.10 -8.13 5.66
C THR A 244 7.13 -9.03 4.90
N PRO A 245 7.59 -10.11 4.23
CA PRO A 245 6.70 -11.04 3.56
C PRO A 245 5.68 -11.71 4.50
N VAL A 246 4.42 -11.73 4.08
CA VAL A 246 3.32 -12.40 4.81
C VAL A 246 2.89 -13.64 4.03
N PRO A 247 3.01 -14.85 4.62
CA PRO A 247 2.53 -16.08 3.99
C PRO A 247 1.00 -16.11 3.99
N MET A 248 0.42 -16.38 2.82
CA MET A 248 -1.02 -16.48 2.64
C MET A 248 -1.43 -17.95 2.42
N PHE A 249 -2.49 -18.38 3.09
CA PHE A 249 -2.99 -19.75 3.02
C PHE A 249 -4.41 -19.79 2.44
N PRO A 250 -4.75 -20.80 1.60
CA PRO A 250 -6.10 -21.00 1.15
C PRO A 250 -7.00 -21.33 2.34
N ARG A 251 -8.19 -20.75 2.38
CA ARG A 251 -9.18 -20.96 3.44
C ARG A 251 -10.51 -21.35 2.81
N LEU A 252 -11.19 -22.32 3.43
CA LEU A 252 -12.54 -22.72 3.08
C LEU A 252 -13.33 -22.90 4.38
N SER A 253 -14.57 -22.41 4.37
CA SER A 253 -15.52 -22.58 5.46
C SER A 253 -16.86 -22.95 4.85
N ALA A 254 -17.64 -23.76 5.57
CA ALA A 254 -18.95 -24.21 5.12
C ALA A 254 -19.99 -23.87 6.18
N SER A 255 -21.12 -23.34 5.71
CA SER A 255 -22.28 -23.01 6.54
C SER A 255 -23.50 -23.70 5.97
N VAL A 256 -24.34 -24.24 6.85
CA VAL A 256 -25.59 -24.89 6.44
C VAL A 256 -26.53 -23.83 5.83
N SER A 257 -26.90 -24.02 4.57
CA SER A 257 -27.92 -23.18 3.90
C SER A 257 -29.32 -23.80 3.97
N SER A 258 -29.44 -25.11 3.78
CA SER A 258 -30.70 -25.85 3.89
C SER A 258 -30.41 -27.29 4.32
N VAL A 259 -31.18 -27.81 5.27
CA VAL A 259 -31.06 -29.20 5.76
C VAL A 259 -32.43 -29.71 6.22
N VAL A 260 -32.74 -30.96 5.87
CA VAL A 260 -33.91 -31.70 6.38
C VAL A 260 -33.51 -33.14 6.64
N SER A 261 -34.14 -33.76 7.64
CA SER A 261 -34.00 -35.21 7.91
C SER A 261 -34.97 -35.99 7.02
N GLY A 262 -34.69 -35.97 5.71
CA GLY A 262 -35.58 -36.50 4.69
C GLY A 262 -35.23 -37.94 4.26
N MET A 263 -36.20 -38.85 4.32
CA MET A 263 -36.06 -40.20 3.76
C MET A 263 -37.28 -40.55 2.92
N ARG A 264 -37.06 -41.09 1.72
CA ARG A 264 -38.14 -41.66 0.91
C ARG A 264 -38.52 -43.03 1.48
N LYS A 265 -39.82 -43.23 1.68
CA LYS A 265 -40.40 -44.46 2.23
C LYS A 265 -41.47 -44.98 1.28
N ARG A 266 -41.66 -46.30 1.22
CA ARG A 266 -42.83 -46.92 0.60
C ARG A 266 -44.06 -46.70 1.48
N ASP A 267 -45.23 -47.02 0.95
CA ASP A 267 -46.51 -46.91 1.66
C ASP A 267 -46.56 -47.76 2.94
N ASP A 268 -45.77 -48.84 3.01
CA ASP A 268 -45.63 -49.70 4.19
C ASP A 268 -44.63 -49.16 5.25
N GLY A 269 -44.04 -47.98 5.01
CA GLY A 269 -43.06 -47.35 5.89
C GLY A 269 -41.63 -47.84 5.71
N THR A 270 -41.37 -48.82 4.84
CA THR A 270 -40.00 -49.28 4.52
C THR A 270 -39.23 -48.24 3.73
N ILE A 271 -37.93 -48.13 3.98
CA ILE A 271 -37.06 -47.16 3.31
C ILE A 271 -36.81 -47.60 1.86
N LEU A 272 -36.85 -46.66 0.92
CA LEU A 272 -36.46 -46.95 -0.47
C LEU A 272 -34.94 -47.11 -0.59
N PRO A 273 -34.44 -48.23 -1.17
CA PRO A 273 -33.00 -48.44 -1.38
C PRO A 273 -32.36 -47.31 -2.17
N GLY A 274 -31.15 -46.92 -1.78
CA GLY A 274 -30.36 -45.85 -2.42
C GLY A 274 -30.87 -44.42 -2.19
N ASN A 275 -32.12 -44.24 -1.75
CA ASN A 275 -32.78 -42.94 -1.46
C ASN A 275 -32.30 -41.77 -2.36
N PRO A 276 -32.36 -41.92 -3.70
CA PRO A 276 -31.84 -40.90 -4.60
C PRO A 276 -32.73 -39.65 -4.51
N GLY A 277 -32.13 -38.52 -4.12
CA GLY A 277 -32.87 -37.29 -3.88
C GLY A 277 -31.99 -36.04 -3.98
N HIS A 278 -32.33 -35.16 -4.92
CA HIS A 278 -31.66 -33.88 -5.17
C HIS A 278 -32.63 -32.73 -4.88
N TYR A 279 -32.79 -32.37 -3.61
CA TYR A 279 -33.81 -31.39 -3.20
C TYR A 279 -33.27 -29.97 -3.05
N PHE A 280 -31.95 -29.85 -2.86
CA PHE A 280 -31.28 -28.58 -2.59
C PHE A 280 -30.25 -28.21 -3.65
N ASP A 281 -30.25 -28.85 -4.81
CA ASP A 281 -29.30 -28.54 -5.90
C ASP A 281 -29.46 -27.11 -6.45
N ASN A 282 -30.64 -26.50 -6.30
CA ASN A 282 -30.92 -25.16 -6.77
C ASN A 282 -31.57 -24.32 -5.67
N GLN A 283 -30.77 -23.43 -5.07
CA GLN A 283 -31.16 -22.54 -3.97
C GLN A 283 -32.50 -21.84 -4.18
N SER A 284 -32.81 -21.40 -5.41
CA SER A 284 -34.05 -20.67 -5.74
C SER A 284 -35.31 -21.54 -5.73
N ARG A 285 -35.15 -22.87 -5.73
CA ARG A 285 -36.24 -23.84 -5.86
C ARG A 285 -36.33 -24.84 -4.70
N ASN A 286 -35.49 -24.71 -3.67
CA ASN A 286 -35.42 -25.66 -2.55
C ASN A 286 -36.80 -26.02 -1.97
N LEU A 287 -37.65 -25.02 -1.69
CA LEU A 287 -38.98 -25.26 -1.13
C LEU A 287 -39.95 -25.94 -2.11
N VAL A 288 -39.87 -25.62 -3.39
CA VAL A 288 -40.72 -26.21 -4.43
C VAL A 288 -40.31 -27.66 -4.70
N ALA A 289 -39.00 -27.91 -4.79
CA ALA A 289 -38.46 -29.24 -4.98
C ALA A 289 -38.79 -30.15 -3.78
N LEU A 290 -38.70 -29.62 -2.56
CA LEU A 290 -39.04 -30.37 -1.36
C LEU A 290 -40.55 -30.62 -1.23
N SER A 291 -41.42 -29.63 -1.51
CA SER A 291 -42.88 -29.79 -1.34
C SER A 291 -43.52 -30.75 -2.34
N GLN A 292 -42.89 -30.92 -3.50
CA GLN A 292 -43.31 -31.87 -4.54
C GLN A 292 -42.61 -33.23 -4.42
N SER A 293 -41.76 -33.41 -3.40
CA SER A 293 -41.04 -34.66 -3.19
C SER A 293 -41.86 -35.69 -2.42
N ASP A 294 -41.51 -36.95 -2.60
CA ASP A 294 -42.01 -38.11 -1.86
C ASP A 294 -41.21 -38.38 -0.57
N VAL A 295 -40.55 -37.36 -0.04
CA VAL A 295 -39.69 -37.44 1.14
C VAL A 295 -40.52 -37.31 2.40
N SER A 296 -40.38 -38.28 3.31
CA SER A 296 -40.86 -38.14 4.69
C SER A 296 -39.83 -37.37 5.52
N ILE A 297 -40.27 -36.30 6.18
CA ILE A 297 -39.41 -35.48 7.06
C ILE A 297 -39.49 -36.02 8.49
N ASN A 298 -38.35 -36.37 9.06
CA ASN A 298 -38.22 -36.86 10.43
C ASN A 298 -37.60 -35.77 11.35
N ARG A 299 -37.47 -36.08 12.64
CA ARG A 299 -36.72 -35.21 13.57
C ARG A 299 -35.24 -35.18 13.18
N LEU A 300 -34.67 -33.98 13.11
CA LEU A 300 -33.25 -33.77 12.83
C LEU A 300 -32.45 -33.81 14.14
N GLY A 301 -31.47 -34.71 14.23
CA GLY A 301 -30.56 -34.79 15.39
C GLY A 301 -29.39 -33.81 15.34
N GLY A 302 -29.11 -33.23 14.17
CA GLY A 302 -28.00 -32.31 13.91
C GLY A 302 -27.34 -32.60 12.56
N SER A 303 -26.39 -31.75 12.18
CA SER A 303 -25.54 -31.94 11.00
C SER A 303 -24.11 -31.56 11.34
N VAL A 304 -23.14 -32.37 10.91
CA VAL A 304 -21.71 -32.09 11.03
C VAL A 304 -21.16 -31.91 9.62
N LEU A 305 -20.44 -30.81 9.40
CA LEU A 305 -19.71 -30.56 8.16
C LEU A 305 -18.22 -30.69 8.47
N GLN A 306 -17.53 -31.53 7.71
CA GLN A 306 -16.08 -31.70 7.80
C GLN A 306 -15.44 -31.22 6.50
N ILE A 307 -14.34 -30.50 6.63
CA ILE A 307 -13.55 -29.99 5.50
C ILE A 307 -12.15 -30.59 5.62
N SER A 308 -11.67 -31.17 4.53
CA SER A 308 -10.31 -31.65 4.38
C SER A 308 -9.66 -30.99 3.15
N GLN A 309 -8.33 -30.93 3.17
CA GLN A 309 -7.52 -30.46 2.06
C GLN A 309 -6.57 -31.60 1.66
N SER A 310 -6.52 -31.95 0.38
CA SER A 310 -5.54 -32.92 -0.13
C SER A 310 -4.12 -32.38 0.03
N ALA A 311 -3.16 -33.26 0.34
CA ALA A 311 -1.75 -32.90 0.44
C ALA A 311 -1.14 -32.45 -0.90
N ASP A 312 -1.78 -32.83 -2.02
CA ASP A 312 -1.27 -32.58 -3.38
C ASP A 312 -1.66 -31.22 -3.97
N GLY A 313 -2.48 -30.43 -3.26
CA GLY A 313 -2.98 -29.13 -3.74
C GLY A 313 -4.19 -29.26 -4.66
#